data_AF-A0A932JMQ8-F1
#
_entry.id   AF-A0A932JMQ8-F1
#
_cell.length_a   1.000
_cell.length_b   1.000
_cell.length_c   1.000
_cell.angle_alpha   90.00
_cell.angle_beta   90.00
_cell.angle_gamma   90.00
#
_symmetry.space_group_name_H-M   'P 1'
#
loop_
_entity.id
_entity.type
_entity.pdbx_description
1 polymer ?
#
loop_
_entity_poly.entity_id
_entity_poly.type
_entity_poly.pdbx_seq_one_letter_code
_entity_poly.pdbx_strand_id
1 'polypeptide(L)'
;MDVPNLEKLAKDIVVERLKNTPDAPGDCGLIARQIAAQAFANSDTQQQPAQSVRAVCRGLMSGMLLLEKDLPRAAVAILSQMGTVAHETHQDPAEMMTWAMEGIAPVAKLSGEHARATIQDAIETAFMGAGDV
;
A
#
# COMPACT_ATOMS: atom_id res chain seq x y z
N MET A 1 6.16 15.82 11.04
CA MET A 1 5.31 15.65 9.84
C MET A 1 4.04 14.96 10.35
N ASP A 2 2.85 15.53 10.14
CA ASP A 2 1.59 14.92 10.62
C ASP A 2 1.14 13.76 9.72
N VAL A 3 0.55 12.69 10.27
CA VAL A 3 0.05 11.49 9.54
C VAL A 3 -0.89 11.83 8.35
N PRO A 4 -1.81 12.82 8.46
CA PRO A 4 -2.56 13.35 7.32
C PRO A 4 -1.73 13.79 6.11
N ASN A 5 -0.47 14.20 6.32
CA ASN A 5 0.39 14.66 5.24
C ASN A 5 0.95 13.49 4.40
N LEU A 6 1.25 12.35 5.03
CA LEU A 6 1.79 11.18 4.32
C LEU A 6 0.76 10.54 3.39
N GLU A 7 -0.49 10.42 3.85
CA GLU A 7 -1.57 9.88 3.01
C GLU A 7 -1.80 10.76 1.77
N LYS A 8 -1.88 12.08 1.97
CA LYS A 8 -2.02 13.03 0.87
C LYS A 8 -0.82 12.98 -0.08
N LEU A 9 0.39 13.01 0.45
CA LEU A 9 1.63 12.95 -0.33
C LEU A 9 1.68 11.68 -1.19
N ALA A 10 1.42 10.51 -0.60
CA ALA A 10 1.43 9.24 -1.31
C ALA A 10 0.39 9.21 -2.44
N LYS A 11 -0.82 9.72 -2.17
CA LYS A 11 -1.87 9.85 -3.18
C LYS A 11 -1.46 10.76 -4.33
N ASP A 12 -0.94 11.94 -4.02
CA ASP A 12 -0.57 12.95 -5.03
C ASP A 12 0.57 12.43 -5.92
N ILE A 13 1.57 11.73 -5.33
CA ILE A 13 2.65 11.09 -6.09
C ILE A 13 2.11 10.02 -7.05
N VAL A 14 1.18 9.17 -6.61
CA VAL A 14 0.58 8.15 -7.48
C VAL A 14 -0.20 8.78 -8.62
N VAL A 15 -1.05 9.76 -8.31
CA VAL A 15 -1.87 10.43 -9.33
C VAL A 15 -0.98 11.13 -10.37
N GLU A 16 0.08 11.80 -9.93
CA GLU A 16 0.99 12.52 -10.82
C GLU A 16 1.83 11.56 -11.69
N ARG A 17 2.42 10.54 -11.07
CA ARG A 17 3.40 9.66 -11.73
C ARG A 17 2.77 8.52 -12.52
N LEU A 18 1.60 8.03 -12.11
CA LEU A 18 1.02 6.80 -12.67
C LEU A 18 -0.14 7.02 -13.64
N LYS A 19 -0.64 8.25 -13.81
CA LYS A 19 -1.78 8.55 -14.69
C LYS A 19 -1.60 8.04 -16.13
N ASN A 20 -0.38 8.13 -16.67
CA ASN A 20 -0.05 7.77 -18.05
C ASN A 20 0.84 6.52 -18.14
N THR A 21 0.92 5.75 -17.06
CA THR A 21 1.86 4.63 -16.95
C THR A 21 1.19 3.32 -17.37
N PRO A 22 1.82 2.52 -18.25
CA PRO A 22 1.27 1.24 -18.69
C PRO A 22 1.07 0.22 -17.56
N ASP A 23 2.02 0.13 -16.62
CA ASP A 23 1.94 -0.77 -15.45
C ASP A 23 1.84 0.01 -14.14
N ALA A 24 0.84 0.88 -14.04
CA ALA A 24 0.54 1.63 -12.82
C ALA A 24 0.48 0.74 -11.55
N PRO A 25 -0.09 -0.49 -11.54
CA PRO A 25 -0.10 -1.34 -10.36
C PRO A 25 1.29 -1.76 -9.88
N GLY A 26 2.17 -2.20 -10.78
CA GLY A 26 3.52 -2.61 -10.43
C GLY A 26 4.34 -1.43 -9.88
N ASP A 27 4.28 -0.29 -10.57
CA ASP A 27 4.98 0.92 -10.17
C ASP A 27 4.44 1.52 -8.85
N CYS A 28 3.16 1.32 -8.55
CA CYS A 28 2.56 1.72 -7.28
C CYS A 28 3.23 0.98 -6.10
N GLY A 29 3.55 -0.30 -6.26
CA GLY A 29 4.31 -1.05 -5.26
C GLY A 29 5.70 -0.45 -5.02
N LEU A 30 6.42 -0.11 -6.09
CA LEU A 30 7.76 0.51 -5.98
C LEU A 30 7.70 1.86 -5.26
N ILE A 31 6.68 2.67 -5.55
CA ILE A 31 6.42 3.93 -4.83
C ILE A 31 6.14 3.65 -3.35
N ALA A 32 5.38 2.58 -3.03
CA ALA A 32 5.11 2.18 -1.65
C ALA A 32 6.40 1.92 -0.87
N ARG A 33 7.32 1.14 -1.44
CA ARG A 33 8.63 0.88 -0.82
C ARG A 33 9.37 2.17 -0.52
N GLN A 34 9.48 3.05 -1.52
CA GLN A 34 10.24 4.30 -1.41
C GLN A 34 9.67 5.20 -0.31
N ILE A 35 8.36 5.45 -0.31
CA ILE A 35 7.73 6.36 0.65
C ILE A 35 7.73 5.74 2.05
N ALA A 36 7.41 4.45 2.16
CA ALA A 36 7.41 3.77 3.46
C ALA A 36 8.81 3.79 4.07
N ALA A 37 9.85 3.34 3.37
CA ALA A 37 11.23 3.36 3.87
C ALA A 37 11.71 4.77 4.26
N GLN A 38 11.37 5.79 3.47
CA GLN A 38 11.68 7.19 3.81
C GLN A 38 10.93 7.70 5.04
N ALA A 39 9.70 7.25 5.26
CA ALA A 39 8.95 7.63 6.46
C ALA A 39 9.66 7.12 7.72
N PHE A 40 10.24 5.92 7.69
CA PHE A 40 11.06 5.40 8.79
C PHE A 40 12.38 6.17 8.97
N ALA A 41 13.07 6.50 7.88
CA ALA A 41 14.34 7.22 7.94
C ALA A 41 14.22 8.65 8.50
N ASN A 42 13.09 9.33 8.25
CA ASN A 42 12.85 10.72 8.66
C ASN A 42 11.98 10.83 9.92
N SER A 43 11.75 9.72 10.64
CA SER A 43 10.97 9.70 11.88
C SER A 43 11.78 10.29 13.04
N ASP A 44 11.74 11.61 13.19
CA ASP A 44 12.14 12.28 14.44
C ASP A 44 11.14 11.88 15.54
N THR A 45 11.43 10.76 16.23
CA THR A 45 10.93 10.28 17.54
C THR A 45 9.42 10.31 17.89
N GLN A 46 8.51 10.85 17.06
CA GLN A 46 7.09 11.01 17.39
C GLN A 46 6.10 10.34 16.43
N GLN A 47 6.50 9.97 15.21
CA GLN A 47 5.60 9.23 14.32
C GLN A 47 5.68 7.73 14.61
N GLN A 48 4.53 7.13 14.96
CA GLN A 48 4.43 5.69 15.15
C GLN A 48 4.52 4.99 13.79
N PRO A 49 5.50 4.08 13.58
CA PRO A 49 5.69 3.29 12.35
C PRO A 49 4.41 2.79 11.69
N ALA A 50 3.53 2.19 12.49
CA ALA A 50 2.27 1.64 12.04
C ALA A 50 1.36 2.69 11.38
N GLN A 51 1.31 3.90 11.94
CA GLN A 51 0.48 4.99 11.40
C GLN A 51 1.01 5.48 10.06
N SER A 52 2.33 5.59 9.91
CA SER A 52 2.98 5.97 8.66
C SER A 52 2.70 4.96 7.54
N VAL A 53 2.88 3.66 7.82
CA VAL A 53 2.64 2.60 6.84
C VAL A 53 1.17 2.56 6.40
N ARG A 54 0.23 2.62 7.36
CA ARG A 54 -1.21 2.69 7.08
C ARG A 54 -1.55 3.89 6.20
N ALA A 55 -1.03 5.06 6.53
CA ALA A 55 -1.29 6.30 5.78
C ALA A 55 -0.74 6.23 4.36
N VAL A 56 0.49 5.74 4.18
CA VAL A 56 1.10 5.53 2.86
C VAL A 56 0.26 4.57 2.04
N CYS A 57 -0.02 3.36 2.55
CA CYS A 57 -0.79 2.35 1.81
C CYS A 57 -2.19 2.84 1.44
N ARG A 58 -2.87 3.56 2.35
CA ARG A 58 -4.17 4.17 2.06
C ARG A 58 -4.10 5.23 0.97
N GLY A 59 -3.09 6.10 1.03
CA GLY A 59 -2.89 7.17 0.05
C GLY A 59 -2.64 6.61 -1.35
N LEU A 60 -1.78 5.60 -1.46
CA LEU A 60 -1.48 4.92 -2.72
C LEU A 60 -2.72 4.26 -3.31
N MET A 61 -3.46 3.48 -2.52
CA MET A 61 -4.70 2.84 -2.97
C MET A 61 -5.75 3.87 -3.37
N SER A 62 -5.87 4.98 -2.63
CA SER A 62 -6.77 6.07 -2.97
C SER A 62 -6.39 6.73 -4.29
N GLY A 63 -5.08 6.91 -4.56
CA GLY A 63 -4.58 7.41 -5.83
C GLY A 63 -4.90 6.49 -6.99
N MET A 64 -4.71 5.18 -6.80
CA MET A 64 -5.07 4.17 -7.81
C MET A 64 -6.57 4.12 -8.08
N LEU A 65 -7.40 4.30 -7.04
CA LEU A 65 -8.86 4.38 -7.17
C LEU A 65 -9.26 5.62 -7.99
N LEU A 66 -8.65 6.78 -7.71
CA LEU A 66 -8.90 8.02 -8.46
C LEU A 66 -8.48 7.93 -9.93
N LEU A 67 -7.45 7.14 -10.23
CA LEU A 67 -7.00 6.88 -11.59
C LEU A 67 -7.78 5.74 -12.28
N GLU A 68 -8.76 5.13 -11.60
CA GLU A 68 -9.53 3.98 -12.06
C GLU A 68 -8.63 2.83 -12.56
N LYS A 69 -7.51 2.60 -11.88
CA LYS A 69 -6.56 1.53 -12.19
C LYS A 69 -6.90 0.26 -11.41
N ASP A 70 -6.25 -0.83 -11.79
CA ASP A 70 -6.42 -2.16 -11.19
C ASP A 70 -6.00 -2.17 -9.71
N LEU A 71 -7.00 -2.07 -8.83
CA LEU A 71 -6.83 -2.06 -7.37
C LEU A 71 -6.34 -3.41 -6.82
N PRO A 72 -6.87 -4.57 -7.23
CA PRO A 72 -6.35 -5.87 -6.79
C PRO A 72 -4.84 -6.03 -7.07
N ARG A 73 -4.39 -5.75 -8.30
CA ARG A 73 -2.95 -5.83 -8.64
C ARG A 73 -2.13 -4.82 -7.84
N ALA A 74 -2.64 -3.61 -7.63
CA ALA A 74 -1.95 -2.59 -6.84
C ALA A 74 -1.77 -3.03 -5.37
N ALA A 75 -2.82 -3.60 -4.76
CA ALA A 75 -2.77 -4.08 -3.39
C ALA A 75 -1.71 -5.19 -3.22
N VAL A 76 -1.68 -6.16 -4.14
CA VAL A 76 -0.66 -7.23 -4.15
C VAL A 76 0.74 -6.66 -4.34
N ALA A 77 0.92 -5.72 -5.29
CA ALA A 77 2.21 -5.09 -5.54
C ALA A 77 2.73 -4.31 -4.32
N ILE A 78 1.84 -3.55 -3.65
CA ILE A 78 2.17 -2.83 -2.41
C ILE A 78 2.61 -3.82 -1.33
N LEU A 79 1.80 -4.83 -1.04
CA LEU A 79 2.10 -5.83 -0.01
C LEU A 79 3.39 -6.60 -0.28
N SER A 80 3.66 -6.93 -1.54
CA SER A 80 4.89 -7.63 -1.94
C SER A 80 6.15 -6.82 -1.62
N GLN A 81 6.05 -5.49 -1.59
CA GLN A 81 7.15 -4.62 -1.22
C GLN A 81 7.29 -4.43 0.30
N MET A 82 6.25 -4.68 1.08
CA MET A 82 6.27 -4.48 2.54
C MET A 82 7.23 -5.44 3.25
N GLY A 83 7.41 -6.66 2.74
CA GLY A 83 8.45 -7.57 3.25
C GLY A 83 9.86 -6.99 3.10
N THR A 84 10.15 -6.37 1.96
CA THR A 84 11.42 -5.67 1.72
C THR A 84 11.57 -4.47 2.64
N VAL A 85 10.52 -3.65 2.79
CA VAL A 85 10.54 -2.49 3.70
C VAL A 85 10.79 -2.94 5.15
N ALA A 86 10.14 -4.00 5.61
CA ALA A 86 10.33 -4.54 6.96
C ALA A 86 11.79 -4.93 7.21
N HIS A 87 12.42 -5.58 6.24
CA HIS A 87 13.85 -5.90 6.31
C HIS A 87 14.74 -4.64 6.36
N GLU A 88 14.47 -3.65 5.50
CA GLU A 88 15.23 -2.39 5.43
C GLU A 88 15.10 -1.53 6.69
N THR A 89 13.96 -1.61 7.39
CA THR A 89 13.65 -0.77 8.56
C THR A 89 13.71 -1.54 9.88
N HIS A 90 14.23 -2.78 9.83
CA HIS A 90 14.36 -3.67 10.99
C HIS A 90 13.05 -3.87 11.77
N GLN A 91 11.94 -3.95 11.06
CA GLN A 91 10.62 -4.22 11.63
C GLN A 91 10.25 -5.70 11.44
N ASP A 92 9.28 -6.17 12.23
CA ASP A 92 8.71 -7.48 12.02
C ASP A 92 7.89 -7.52 10.71
N PRO A 93 8.15 -8.48 9.79
CA PRO A 93 7.42 -8.57 8.53
C PRO A 93 5.91 -8.81 8.69
N ALA A 94 5.49 -9.56 9.70
CA ALA A 94 4.07 -9.83 9.93
C ALA A 94 3.34 -8.58 10.44
N GLU A 95 3.98 -7.80 11.31
CA GLU A 95 3.47 -6.49 11.74
C GLU A 95 3.38 -5.51 10.56
N MET A 96 4.42 -5.41 9.73
CA MET A 96 4.43 -4.54 8.55
C MET A 96 3.29 -4.87 7.58
N MET A 97 3.09 -6.16 7.30
CA MET A 97 1.99 -6.64 6.45
C MET A 97 0.63 -6.30 7.07
N THR A 98 0.49 -6.46 8.39
CA THR A 98 -0.74 -6.09 9.11
C THR A 98 -1.05 -4.61 8.95
N TRP A 99 -0.08 -3.72 9.16
CA TRP A 99 -0.27 -2.28 9.01
C TRP A 99 -0.61 -1.87 7.58
N ALA A 100 0.01 -2.52 6.59
CA ALA A 100 -0.28 -2.28 5.19
C ALA A 100 -1.71 -2.69 4.83
N MET A 101 -2.16 -3.88 5.26
CA MET A 101 -3.54 -4.34 5.08
C MET A 101 -4.56 -3.40 5.74
N GLU A 102 -4.28 -2.91 6.94
CA GLU A 102 -5.11 -1.91 7.63
C GLU A 102 -5.16 -0.56 6.90
N GLY A 103 -4.12 -0.21 6.14
CA GLY A 103 -4.11 0.95 5.24
C GLY A 103 -4.95 0.74 3.98
N ILE A 104 -4.90 -0.47 3.39
CA ILE A 104 -5.63 -0.84 2.17
C ILE A 104 -7.14 -1.00 2.44
N ALA A 105 -7.52 -1.61 3.56
CA ALA A 105 -8.89 -2.00 3.86
C ALA A 105 -9.95 -0.88 3.78
N PRO A 106 -9.69 0.36 4.26
CA PRO A 106 -10.63 1.47 4.09
C PRO A 106 -10.93 1.80 2.62
N VAL A 107 -9.92 1.76 1.74
CA VAL A 107 -10.11 2.06 0.32
C VAL A 107 -10.88 0.93 -0.38
N ALA A 108 -10.57 -0.32 -0.04
CA ALA A 108 -11.33 -1.47 -0.53
C ALA A 108 -12.83 -1.37 -0.19
N LYS A 109 -13.16 -0.95 1.05
CA LYS A 109 -14.56 -0.70 1.45
C LYS A 109 -15.22 0.42 0.65
N LEU A 110 -14.49 1.48 0.31
CA LEU A 110 -15.01 2.60 -0.48
C LEU A 110 -15.26 2.23 -1.95
N SER A 111 -14.48 1.29 -2.50
CA SER A 111 -14.60 0.83 -3.89
C SER A 111 -15.81 -0.08 -4.16
N GLY A 112 -16.57 -0.43 -3.12
CA GLY A 112 -17.74 -1.31 -3.21
C GLY A 112 -17.44 -2.78 -2.94
N GLU A 113 -18.50 -3.57 -2.78
CA GLU A 113 -18.42 -4.97 -2.34
C GLU A 113 -17.66 -5.87 -3.32
N HIS A 114 -17.91 -5.70 -4.62
CA HIS A 114 -17.24 -6.49 -5.66
C HIS A 114 -15.73 -6.22 -5.70
N ALA A 115 -15.32 -4.95 -5.70
CA ALA A 115 -13.90 -4.58 -5.70
C ALA A 115 -13.19 -5.03 -4.42
N ARG A 116 -13.88 -5.00 -3.28
CA ARG A 116 -13.34 -5.55 -2.03
C ARG A 116 -13.09 -7.06 -2.13
N ALA A 117 -14.03 -7.82 -2.68
CA ALA A 117 -13.87 -9.27 -2.85
C ALA A 117 -12.69 -9.57 -3.78
N THR A 118 -12.57 -8.89 -4.92
CA THR A 118 -11.46 -9.13 -5.85
C THR A 118 -10.10 -8.73 -5.29
N ILE A 119 -10.02 -7.67 -4.48
CA ILE A 119 -8.80 -7.32 -3.75
C ILE A 119 -8.44 -8.43 -2.75
N GLN A 120 -9.43 -8.92 -1.98
CA GLN A 120 -9.22 -9.99 -1.01
C GLN A 120 -8.72 -11.26 -1.70
N ASP A 121 -9.41 -11.74 -2.74
CA ASP A 121 -9.05 -12.94 -3.49
C ASP A 121 -7.63 -12.84 -4.08
N ALA A 122 -7.26 -11.67 -4.60
CA ALA A 122 -5.92 -11.44 -5.14
C ALA A 122 -4.83 -11.50 -4.07
N ILE A 123 -5.09 -10.94 -2.88
CA ILE A 123 -4.16 -11.00 -1.74
C ILE A 123 -4.04 -12.45 -1.25
N GLU A 124 -5.15 -13.16 -1.06
CA GLU A 124 -5.16 -14.55 -0.62
C GLU A 124 -4.38 -15.43 -1.61
N THR A 125 -4.62 -15.27 -2.91
CA THR A 125 -3.90 -16.01 -3.96
C THR A 125 -2.40 -15.74 -3.93
N ALA A 126 -1.99 -14.48 -3.71
CA ALA A 126 -0.59 -14.08 -3.77
C ALA A 126 0.22 -14.50 -2.52
N PHE A 127 -0.41 -14.54 -1.33
CA PHE A 127 0.31 -14.71 -0.07
C PHE A 127 -0.07 -15.98 0.73
N MET A 128 -1.19 -16.64 0.40
CA MET A 128 -1.63 -17.89 1.04
C MET A 128 -1.65 -19.08 0.08
N GLY A 129 -0.66 -19.14 -0.81
CA GLY A 129 -0.20 -20.35 -1.51
C GLY A 129 -1.28 -21.30 -2.02
N ALA A 130 -1.77 -21.10 -3.24
CA ALA A 130 -2.47 -22.09 -4.08
C ALA A 130 -3.31 -23.13 -3.31
N GLY A 131 -4.41 -22.69 -2.71
CA GLY A 131 -5.34 -23.53 -1.98
C GLY A 131 -6.55 -23.97 -2.81
N ASP A 132 -6.33 -24.48 -4.03
CA ASP A 132 -7.21 -25.50 -4.58
C ASP A 132 -6.38 -26.78 -4.66
N VAL A 133 -6.78 -27.79 -3.86
CA VAL A 133 -6.62 -29.19 -4.26
C VAL A 133 -7.84 -29.55 -5.07
#